data_AF-A0A7W4A3L3-F1
#
_entry.id   AF-A0A7W4A3L3-F1
#
_cell.length_a   1.000
_cell.length_b   1.000
_cell.length_c   1.000
_cell.angle_alpha   90.00
_cell.angle_beta   90.00
_cell.angle_gamma   90.00
#
_symmetry.space_group_name_H-M   'P 1'
#
loop_
_entity.id
_entity.type
_entity.pdbx_description
1 polymer ?
#
loop_
_entity_poly.entity_id
_entity_poly.type
_entity_poly.pdbx_seq_one_letter_code
_entity_poly.pdbx_strand_id
1 'polypeptide(L)' 'MTNNDSTIDSGLVSAPLEIKLAVDLIQLLEDNNLPLEATIKALEITLRDFKNKQLTQLKAPKSKSLNAKTSL' A
#
# COMPACT_ATOMS: atom_id res chain seq x y z
N MET A 1 -18.93 22.12 31.25
CA MET A 1 -17.70 21.71 30.54
C MET A 1 -18.06 20.55 29.63
N THR A 2 -18.56 20.81 28.42
CA THR A 2 -18.88 19.73 27.47
C THR A 2 -17.63 19.45 26.65
N ASN A 3 -16.87 18.46 27.08
CA ASN A 3 -15.75 17.92 26.31
C ASN A 3 -16.32 17.07 25.18
N ASN A 4 -16.66 17.71 24.06
CA ASN A 4 -16.91 17.04 22.79
C ASN A 4 -15.57 16.80 22.09
N ASP A 5 -14.66 16.10 22.78
CA ASP A 5 -13.46 15.60 22.11
C ASP A 5 -13.89 14.46 21.19
N SER A 6 -13.71 14.72 19.90
CA SER A 6 -14.37 14.00 18.82
C SER A 6 -13.78 12.61 18.67
N THR A 7 -14.67 11.64 18.48
CA THR A 7 -14.45 10.22 18.23
C THR A 7 -13.74 9.92 16.91
N ILE A 8 -12.65 10.63 16.60
CA ILE A 8 -11.87 10.45 15.35
C ILE A 8 -11.06 9.15 15.36
N ASP A 9 -10.88 8.52 16.52
CA ASP A 9 -9.96 7.38 16.69
C ASP A 9 -10.59 5.99 16.38
N SER A 10 -11.91 5.83 16.46
CA SER A 10 -12.50 4.47 16.43
C SER A 10 -12.63 3.86 15.02
N GLY A 11 -12.71 4.69 13.97
CA GLY A 11 -12.96 4.23 12.60
C GLY A 11 -11.70 3.73 11.87
N LEU A 12 -10.57 4.42 12.03
CA LEU A 12 -9.32 4.07 11.34
C LEU A 12 -8.66 2.85 11.95
N VAL A 13 -8.73 2.66 13.27
CA VAL A 13 -8.13 1.48 13.94
C VAL A 13 -8.72 0.16 13.44
N SER A 14 -10.00 0.14 13.06
CA SER A 14 -10.69 -1.06 12.55
C SER A 14 -10.74 -1.16 11.02
N ALA A 15 -10.26 -0.14 10.29
CA ALA A 15 -10.32 -0.13 8.84
C ALA A 15 -9.43 -1.20 8.18
N PRO A 16 -9.78 -1.66 6.96
CA PRO A 16 -8.90 -2.49 6.14
C PRO A 16 -7.53 -1.86 5.91
N LEU A 17 -6.51 -2.69 5.67
CA LEU A 17 -5.11 -2.25 5.54
C LEU A 17 -4.94 -1.21 4.43
N GLU A 18 -5.57 -1.44 3.27
CA GLU A 18 -5.53 -0.55 2.12
C GLU A 18 -6.13 0.83 2.41
N ILE A 19 -7.14 0.89 3.29
CA ILE A 19 -7.77 2.15 3.70
C ILE A 19 -6.83 2.91 4.63
N LYS A 20 -6.26 2.24 5.63
CA LYS A 20 -5.27 2.83 6.55
C LYS A 20 -4.08 3.40 5.78
N LEU A 21 -3.53 2.61 4.84
CA LEU A 21 -2.39 3.01 4.03
C LEU A 21 -2.72 4.22 3.15
N ALA A 22 -3.92 4.28 2.58
CA ALA A 22 -4.35 5.43 1.79
C ALA A 22 -4.44 6.70 2.65
N VAL A 23 -4.98 6.60 3.87
CA VAL A 23 -5.08 7.72 4.81
C VAL A 23 -3.69 8.21 5.24
N ASP A 24 -2.80 7.30 5.65
CA ASP A 24 -1.43 7.65 6.03
C ASP A 24 -0.68 8.34 4.88
N LEU A 25 -0.85 7.83 3.65
CA LEU A 25 -0.22 8.42 2.47
C LEU A 25 -0.78 9.81 2.17
N ILE A 26 -2.09 10.02 2.27
CA ILE A 26 -2.71 11.34 2.07
C ILE A 26 -2.17 12.33 3.11
N GLN A 27 -2.15 11.95 4.39
CA GLN A 27 -1.63 12.81 5.46
C GLN A 27 -0.19 13.22 5.19
N LEU A 28 0.67 12.27 4.80
CA LEU A 28 2.06 12.57 4.44
C LEU A 28 2.16 13.61 3.30
N LEU A 29 1.33 13.50 2.27
CA LEU A 29 1.36 14.39 1.12
C LEU A 29 0.86 15.80 1.47
N GLU A 30 -0.16 15.88 2.32
CA GLU A 30 -0.72 17.15 2.81
C GLU A 30 0.24 17.88 3.77
N ASP A 31 0.86 17.15 4.70
CA ASP A 31 1.85 17.69 5.65
C ASP A 31 3.08 18.30 4.97
N ASN A 32 3.40 17.84 3.76
CA ASN A 32 4.49 18.37 2.95
C ASN A 32 4.06 19.49 1.99
N ASN A 33 2.79 19.94 2.04
CA ASN A 33 2.22 21.02 1.23
C ASN A 33 2.54 20.90 -0.28
N LEU A 34 2.53 19.68 -0.80
CA LEU A 34 2.91 19.42 -2.19
C LEU A 34 1.87 19.98 -3.18
N PRO A 35 2.28 20.52 -4.35
CA PRO A 35 1.35 20.95 -5.38
C PRO A 35 0.46 19.80 -5.86
N LEU A 36 -0.86 20.01 -5.88
CA LEU A 36 -1.85 18.97 -6.20
C LEU A 36 -1.56 18.27 -7.53
N GLU A 37 -1.19 19.03 -8.57
CA GLU A 37 -0.85 18.48 -9.88
C GLU A 37 0.36 17.52 -9.83
N ALA A 38 1.40 17.91 -9.09
CA ALA A 38 2.60 17.08 -8.92
C ALA A 38 2.29 15.82 -8.10
N THR A 39 1.49 15.97 -7.03
CA THR A 39 1.02 14.86 -6.19
C THR A 39 0.24 13.82 -7.00
N ILE A 40 -0.72 14.25 -7.83
CA ILE A 40 -1.50 13.34 -8.67
C ILE A 40 -0.59 12.58 -9.64
N LYS A 41 0.32 13.27 -10.33
CA LYS A 41 1.28 12.62 -11.24
C LYS A 41 2.16 11.60 -10.52
N ALA A 42 2.64 11.92 -9.32
CA ALA A 42 3.44 11.01 -8.51
C ALA A 42 2.65 9.75 -8.10
N LEU A 43 1.38 9.91 -7.70
CA LEU A 43 0.50 8.79 -7.36
C LEU A 43 0.22 7.89 -8.57
N GLU A 44 0.01 8.45 -9.75
CA GLU A 44 -0.16 7.67 -10.99
C GLU A 44 1.10 6.86 -11.35
N ILE A 45 2.28 7.47 -11.21
CA ILE A 45 3.56 6.78 -11.42
C ILE A 45 3.72 5.64 -10.42
N THR A 46 3.43 5.89 -9.15
CA THR A 46 3.51 4.90 -8.07
C THR A 46 2.56 3.73 -8.32
N LEU A 47 1.29 4.01 -8.64
CA LEU A 47 0.30 3.00 -8.99
C LEU A 47 0.75 2.13 -10.17
N ARG A 48 1.30 2.75 -11.22
CA ARG A 48 1.84 2.03 -12.38
C ARG A 48 3.00 1.11 -11.99
N ASP A 49 3.91 1.57 -11.13
CA ASP A 49 5.03 0.76 -10.65
C ASP A 49 4.55 -0.48 -9.87
N PHE A 50 3.60 -0.32 -8.95
CA PHE A 50 3.02 -1.44 -8.21
C PHE A 50 2.25 -2.42 -9.11
N LYS A 51 1.50 -1.94 -10.11
CA LYS A 51 0.86 -2.80 -11.11
C LYS A 51 1.88 -3.61 -11.90
N ASN A 52 2.99 -2.98 -12.32
CA ASN A 52 4.08 -3.68 -13.00
C ASN A 52 4.71 -4.75 -12.09
N LYS A 53 4.97 -4.43 -10.81
CA LYS A 53 5.48 -5.38 -9.83
C LYS A 53 4.53 -6.57 -9.65
N GLN A 54 3.22 -6.34 -9.53
CA GLN A 54 2.22 -7.41 -9.45
C GLN A 54 2.33 -8.37 -10.63
N LEU A 55 2.46 -7.85 -11.85
CA LEU A 55 2.65 -8.68 -13.05
C LEU A 55 3.97 -9.46 -13.04
N THR A 56 5.05 -8.89 -12.50
CA THR A 56 6.35 -9.59 -12.39
C THR A 56 6.34 -10.67 -11.31
N GLN A 57 5.67 -10.43 -10.19
CA GLN A 57 5.50 -11.42 -9.11
C GLN A 57 4.63 -12.60 -9.55
N LEU A 58 3.66 -12.36 -10.42
CA LEU A 58 2.85 -13.42 -11.07
C LEU A 58 3.64 -14.24 -12.11
N LYS A 59 4.75 -13.69 -12.65
CA LYS A 59 5.59 -14.33 -13.67
C LYS A 59 6.80 -15.08 -13.12
N ALA A 60 7.09 -14.96 -11.82
CA ALA A 60 8.17 -15.73 -11.20
C ALA A 60 7.81 -17.23 -11.18
N PRO A 61 8.61 -18.11 -11.81
CA PRO A 61 8.31 -19.54 -11.80
C PRO A 61 8.40 -20.08 -10.37
N LYS A 62 7.32 -20.70 -9.89
CA LYS A 62 7.37 -21.70 -8.80
C LYS A 62 8.20 -22.89 -9.27
N SER A 63 9.52 -22.76 -9.36
CA SER A 63 10.40 -23.89 -9.57
C SER A 63 11.58 -23.79 -8.62
N LYS A 64 11.44 -24.52 -7.51
CA LYS A 64 12.47 -25.39 -6.95
C LYS A 64 11.75 -26.47 -6.13
N SER A 65 11.03 -27.35 -6.83
CA SER A 65 10.89 -28.73 -6.37
C SER A 65 12.20 -29.42 -6.74
N LEU A 66 13.17 -29.46 -5.80
CA LEU A 66 14.29 -30.38 -5.92
C LEU A 66 13.82 -31.72 -5.36
N ASN A 67 13.30 -32.58 -6.23
CA ASN A 67 13.25 -34.02 -5.95
C ASN A 67 14.63 -34.62 -6.27
N ALA A 68 15.57 -34.49 -5.35
CA ALA A 68 16.84 -35.20 -5.45
C ALA A 68 16.63 -36.68 -5.05
N LYS A 69 16.31 -37.47 -6.07
CA LYS A 69 16.85 -38.81 -6.38
C LYS A 69 16.70 -39.94 -5.34
N THR A 70 15.73 -40.80 -5.65
CA THR A 70 15.89 -42.26 -5.54
C THR A 70 17.08 -42.71 -6.41
N SER A 71 18.14 -43.23 -5.80
CA SER A 71 19.03 -44.25 -6.41
C SER A 71 20.06 -44.76 -5.40
N LEU A 72 20.12 -46.09 -5.34
CA LEU A 72 21.06 -47.01 -4.68
C LEU A 72 20.72 -47.39 -3.24
#